data_AF-A0A931VBW7-F1
#
_entry.id   AF-A0A931VBW7-F1
#
_cell.length_a   1.000
_cell.length_b   1.000
_cell.length_c   1.000
_cell.angle_alpha   90.00
_cell.angle_beta   90.00
_cell.angle_gamma   90.00
#
_symmetry.space_group_name_H-M   'P 1'
#
loop_
_entity.id
_entity.type
_entity.pdbx_description
1 polymer ?
#
loop_
_entity_poly.entity_id
_entity_poly.type
_entity_poly.pdbx_seq_one_letter_code
_entity_poly.pdbx_strand_id
1 'polypeptide(L)'
;NGDDVIITNLNIGVRLTNATPSLASILLSNKCTLIFSNWDTSLTATNVTIRTNAVMTLPAAFSNGWMSNRVWIICSNLSVVDNGKIDVDGKGYMGAPSGSAASGSGPGGGSRGYSGTGHGGGGGYGGRGGRSLSTASRGAIYGSSNAPVLPGSGGGAGLAAGRDGTRGGGLIWINATDTITLNGSLLADGETIVNGYGGAGSGGGIYLRCLTFAGGSNGLLRAKGGSGGGNQGGGGGGRIAVWRRADRHFFQGSYSVTNGTSYTTDAEVGTVFLGVIPPPGTIVSFR
;
A
#
# COMPACT_ATOMS: atom_id res chain seq x y z
N ASN A 1 20.21 8.87 -20.24
CA ASN A 1 18.86 9.15 -20.81
C ASN A 1 18.70 8.22 -21.99
N GLY A 2 17.63 7.43 -22.04
CA GLY A 2 17.40 6.45 -23.10
C GLY A 2 18.15 5.14 -22.91
N ASP A 3 18.71 4.88 -21.72
CA ASP A 3 19.48 3.67 -21.44
C ASP A 3 18.57 2.47 -21.15
N ASP A 4 19.04 1.28 -21.48
CA ASP A 4 18.41 0.01 -21.08
C ASP A 4 19.09 -0.52 -19.81
N VAL A 5 18.28 -0.78 -18.78
CA VAL A 5 18.76 -1.26 -17.48
C VAL A 5 18.24 -2.67 -17.21
N ILE A 6 19.14 -3.59 -16.88
CA ILE A 6 18.78 -4.95 -16.47
C ILE A 6 19.29 -5.18 -15.06
N ILE A 7 18.37 -5.52 -14.15
CA ILE A 7 18.68 -5.91 -12.77
C ILE A 7 18.34 -7.40 -12.62
N THR A 8 19.37 -8.23 -12.41
CA THR A 8 19.21 -9.69 -12.40
C THR A 8 20.19 -10.36 -11.45
N ASN A 9 19.80 -11.51 -10.87
CA ASN A 9 20.66 -12.38 -10.05
C ASN A 9 21.37 -11.67 -8.88
N LEU A 10 20.64 -10.85 -8.13
CA LEU A 10 21.22 -10.18 -6.96
C LEU A 10 20.72 -10.84 -5.67
N ASN A 11 21.66 -11.36 -4.89
CA ASN A 11 21.42 -11.79 -3.50
C ASN A 11 21.23 -10.60 -2.54
N ILE A 12 21.42 -9.37 -3.04
CA ILE A 12 21.25 -8.10 -2.32
C ILE A 12 20.29 -7.19 -3.10
N GLY A 13 19.49 -6.37 -2.41
CA GLY A 13 18.59 -5.42 -3.08
C GLY A 13 19.35 -4.23 -3.67
N VAL A 14 18.97 -3.78 -4.87
CA VAL A 14 19.41 -2.48 -5.43
C VAL A 14 18.57 -1.39 -4.80
N ARG A 15 19.19 -0.34 -4.28
CA ARG A 15 18.48 0.79 -3.69
C ARG A 15 18.54 1.99 -4.63
N LEU A 16 17.37 2.45 -5.05
CA LEU A 16 17.21 3.68 -5.80
C LEU A 16 17.09 4.84 -4.79
N THR A 17 18.10 5.70 -4.73
CA THR A 17 18.18 6.78 -3.74
C THR A 17 17.62 8.12 -4.24
N ASN A 18 17.52 8.27 -5.55
CA ASN A 18 17.13 9.49 -6.24
C ASN A 18 16.23 9.13 -7.43
N ALA A 19 15.56 10.12 -8.03
CA ALA A 19 14.89 9.92 -9.29
C ALA A 19 15.87 9.42 -10.37
N THR A 20 15.46 8.42 -11.16
CA THR A 20 16.25 8.02 -12.33
C THR A 20 16.16 9.11 -13.41
N PRO A 21 17.19 9.25 -14.27
CA PRO A 21 16.99 9.84 -15.59
C PRO A 21 15.91 9.05 -16.36
N SER A 22 15.43 9.61 -17.48
CA SER A 22 14.47 8.90 -18.33
C SER A 22 15.18 7.73 -19.01
N LEU A 23 14.84 6.50 -18.64
CA LEU A 23 15.38 5.27 -19.24
C LEU A 23 14.57 4.85 -20.47
N ALA A 24 15.18 4.14 -21.41
CA ALA A 24 14.43 3.47 -22.48
C ALA A 24 13.71 2.24 -21.90
N SER A 25 14.41 1.42 -21.13
CA SER A 25 13.77 0.32 -20.43
C SER A 25 14.44 -0.02 -19.12
N ILE A 26 13.66 -0.66 -18.24
CA ILE A 26 14.16 -1.33 -17.06
C ILE A 26 13.50 -2.69 -16.92
N LEU A 27 14.33 -3.70 -16.70
CA LEU A 27 13.94 -5.08 -16.58
C LEU A 27 14.46 -5.65 -15.26
N LEU A 28 13.55 -6.15 -14.42
CA LEU A 28 13.88 -6.88 -13.21
C LEU A 28 13.60 -8.37 -13.43
N SER A 29 14.57 -9.24 -13.16
CA SER A 29 14.42 -10.70 -13.31
C SER A 29 15.25 -11.49 -12.30
N ASN A 30 15.01 -12.82 -12.26
CA ASN A 30 15.78 -13.78 -11.49
C ASN A 30 15.91 -13.40 -10.00
N LYS A 31 14.77 -13.24 -9.32
CA LYS A 31 14.68 -13.01 -7.86
C LYS A 31 15.31 -11.71 -7.35
N CYS A 32 15.59 -10.74 -8.23
CA CYS A 32 16.15 -9.46 -7.80
C CYS A 32 15.13 -8.61 -7.03
N THR A 33 15.64 -7.72 -6.18
CA THR A 33 14.83 -6.73 -5.44
C THR A 33 15.33 -5.32 -5.75
N LEU A 34 14.42 -4.42 -6.13
CA LEU A 34 14.66 -2.98 -6.26
C LEU A 34 13.91 -2.22 -5.16
N ILE A 35 14.61 -1.34 -4.43
CA ILE A 35 14.10 -0.66 -3.25
C ILE A 35 14.06 0.85 -3.49
N PHE A 36 12.88 1.47 -3.43
CA PHE A 36 12.72 2.93 -3.52
C PHE A 36 12.99 3.57 -2.17
N SER A 37 13.90 4.53 -2.09
CA SER A 37 14.48 4.90 -0.80
C SER A 37 13.69 5.87 0.06
N ASN A 38 12.87 6.72 -0.56
CA ASN A 38 12.16 7.85 0.05
C ASN A 38 10.97 8.30 -0.83
N TRP A 39 10.25 9.33 -0.40
CA TRP A 39 9.09 9.89 -1.08
C TRP A 39 9.36 10.46 -2.48
N ASP A 40 10.54 11.04 -2.68
CA ASP A 40 10.92 11.75 -3.91
C ASP A 40 11.60 10.84 -4.93
N THR A 41 11.86 9.58 -4.55
CA THR A 41 12.46 8.58 -5.43
C THR A 41 11.46 8.14 -6.50
N SER A 42 11.72 8.46 -7.77
CA SER A 42 10.92 8.01 -8.92
C SER A 42 11.73 7.16 -9.90
N LEU A 43 11.09 6.14 -10.47
CA LEU A 43 11.59 5.41 -11.62
C LEU A 43 10.91 5.92 -12.88
N THR A 44 11.69 6.53 -13.77
CA THR A 44 11.21 7.06 -15.05
C THR A 44 11.76 6.23 -16.21
N ALA A 45 10.90 5.56 -16.98
CA ALA A 45 11.32 4.73 -18.10
C ALA A 45 10.24 4.59 -19.16
N THR A 46 10.56 4.43 -20.45
CA THR A 46 9.53 4.10 -21.46
C THR A 46 8.89 2.73 -21.14
N ASN A 47 9.70 1.70 -20.90
CA ASN A 47 9.22 0.35 -20.59
C ASN A 47 9.73 -0.15 -19.23
N VAL A 48 8.82 -0.55 -18.36
CA VAL A 48 9.14 -1.18 -17.07
C VAL A 48 8.63 -2.61 -17.08
N THR A 49 9.51 -3.59 -16.85
CA THR A 49 9.15 -5.01 -16.78
C THR A 49 9.60 -5.63 -15.47
N ILE A 50 8.66 -6.17 -14.70
CA ILE A 50 8.92 -6.97 -13.49
C ILE A 50 8.62 -8.43 -13.84
N ARG A 51 9.68 -9.24 -13.96
CA ARG A 51 9.54 -10.67 -14.27
C ARG A 51 9.24 -11.51 -13.03
N THR A 52 8.94 -12.78 -13.25
CA THR A 52 8.69 -13.78 -12.23
C THR A 52 9.74 -13.75 -11.12
N ASN A 53 9.25 -13.73 -9.87
CA ASN A 53 10.01 -13.64 -8.62
C ASN A 53 10.79 -12.34 -8.40
N ALA A 54 10.76 -11.38 -9.31
CA ALA A 54 11.34 -10.07 -9.07
C ALA A 54 10.40 -9.19 -8.23
N VAL A 55 10.99 -8.32 -7.40
CA VAL A 55 10.26 -7.48 -6.45
C VAL A 55 10.70 -6.02 -6.55
N MET A 56 9.75 -5.11 -6.65
CA MET A 56 9.96 -3.70 -6.26
C MET A 56 9.34 -3.46 -4.88
N THR A 57 10.05 -2.79 -3.98
CA THR A 57 9.60 -2.60 -2.59
C THR A 57 10.13 -1.29 -1.99
N LEU A 58 9.85 -1.10 -0.70
CA LEU A 58 10.26 0.03 0.12
C LEU A 58 11.12 -0.42 1.31
N PRO A 59 11.91 0.50 1.91
CA PRO A 59 12.46 0.29 3.24
C PRO A 59 11.36 0.10 4.29
N ALA A 60 11.76 -0.18 5.52
CA ALA A 60 10.84 -0.41 6.62
C ALA A 60 9.88 0.78 6.85
N ALA A 61 8.78 0.50 7.55
CA ALA A 61 7.81 1.50 7.97
C ALA A 61 8.45 2.64 8.78
N PHE A 62 7.76 3.79 8.82
CA PHE A 62 8.27 5.03 9.39
C PHE A 62 7.32 5.63 10.43
N SER A 63 7.87 6.40 11.38
CA SER A 63 7.10 7.12 12.39
C SER A 63 6.63 8.49 11.89
N ASN A 64 5.69 9.10 12.60
CA ASN A 64 5.36 10.52 12.41
C ASN A 64 6.62 11.41 12.45
N GLY A 65 6.67 12.42 11.56
CA GLY A 65 7.80 13.35 11.45
C GLY A 65 8.99 12.83 10.64
N TRP A 66 9.02 11.54 10.29
CA TRP A 66 10.02 10.97 9.39
C TRP A 66 9.54 11.01 7.95
N MET A 67 10.49 11.05 7.01
CA MET A 67 10.18 10.98 5.58
C MET A 67 9.48 9.66 5.25
N SER A 68 8.35 9.76 4.56
CA SER A 68 7.59 8.62 4.04
C SER A 68 8.32 7.95 2.87
N ASN A 69 7.83 6.79 2.44
CA ASN A 69 8.33 6.08 1.27
C ASN A 69 7.15 5.70 0.35
N ARG A 70 7.40 5.67 -0.96
CA ARG A 70 6.45 5.14 -1.95
C ARG A 70 7.19 4.51 -3.12
N VAL A 71 6.57 3.54 -3.77
CA VAL A 71 7.01 3.11 -5.10
C VAL A 71 6.37 4.07 -6.09
N TRP A 72 7.17 4.91 -6.74
CA TRP A 72 6.68 5.86 -7.73
C TRP A 72 7.26 5.57 -9.11
N ILE A 73 6.41 5.16 -10.04
CA ILE A 73 6.81 4.79 -11.41
C ILE A 73 6.12 5.74 -12.40
N ILE A 74 6.92 6.31 -13.30
CA ILE A 74 6.48 7.14 -14.42
C ILE A 74 6.95 6.44 -15.69
N CYS A 75 6.03 5.92 -16.49
CA CYS A 75 6.40 5.16 -17.67
C CYS A 75 5.45 5.33 -18.85
N SER A 76 5.80 4.76 -19.99
CA SER A 76 4.81 4.53 -21.05
C SER A 76 4.09 3.21 -20.85
N ASN A 77 4.86 2.14 -20.65
CA ASN A 77 4.37 0.79 -20.48
C ASN A 77 4.91 0.15 -19.20
N LEU A 78 4.02 -0.46 -18.42
CA LEU A 78 4.38 -1.31 -17.29
C LEU A 78 3.86 -2.73 -17.54
N SER A 79 4.75 -3.72 -17.40
CA SER A 79 4.40 -5.14 -17.39
C SER A 79 4.84 -5.78 -16.08
N VAL A 80 3.88 -6.26 -15.29
CA VAL A 80 4.13 -7.10 -14.11
C VAL A 80 3.65 -8.50 -14.45
N VAL A 81 4.59 -9.39 -14.76
CA VAL A 81 4.25 -10.75 -15.22
C VAL A 81 3.88 -11.63 -14.02
N ASP A 82 3.38 -12.83 -14.32
CA ASP A 82 3.02 -13.82 -13.30
C ASP A 82 4.17 -14.06 -12.30
N ASN A 83 3.83 -14.08 -11.01
CA ASN A 83 4.77 -14.15 -9.87
C ASN A 83 5.79 -13.00 -9.76
N GLY A 84 5.76 -11.98 -10.62
CA GLY A 84 6.40 -10.69 -10.39
C GLY A 84 5.54 -9.81 -9.47
N LYS A 85 6.16 -8.97 -8.63
CA LYS A 85 5.38 -8.12 -7.72
C LYS A 85 5.97 -6.76 -7.40
N ILE A 86 5.08 -5.83 -7.09
CA ILE A 86 5.40 -4.66 -6.29
C ILE A 86 4.78 -4.92 -4.91
N ASP A 87 5.63 -4.99 -3.89
CA ASP A 87 5.26 -5.45 -2.55
C ASP A 87 5.67 -4.39 -1.53
N VAL A 88 4.66 -3.72 -0.98
CA VAL A 88 4.83 -2.69 0.06
C VAL A 88 4.01 -3.03 1.30
N ASP A 89 3.75 -4.32 1.54
CA ASP A 89 3.07 -4.81 2.74
C ASP A 89 3.83 -4.38 4.00
N GLY A 90 3.11 -3.78 4.95
CA GLY A 90 3.68 -3.30 6.21
C GLY A 90 4.73 -2.18 6.08
N LYS A 91 4.84 -1.52 4.91
CA LYS A 91 5.85 -0.47 4.64
C LYS A 91 5.32 0.97 4.76
N GLY A 92 4.14 1.14 5.36
CA GLY A 92 3.53 2.43 5.63
C GLY A 92 3.97 3.03 6.96
N TYR A 93 3.02 3.56 7.72
CA TYR A 93 3.31 4.09 9.05
C TYR A 93 3.53 2.97 10.08
N MET A 94 4.44 3.20 11.04
CA MET A 94 4.69 2.29 12.15
C MET A 94 3.53 2.23 13.14
N GLY A 95 3.33 1.05 13.74
CA GLY A 95 2.46 0.91 14.91
C GLY A 95 3.07 1.56 16.16
N ALA A 96 2.24 1.73 17.19
CA ALA A 96 2.69 2.38 18.41
C ALA A 96 3.65 1.46 19.19
N PRO A 97 4.75 1.99 19.74
CA PRO A 97 5.62 1.20 20.60
C PRO A 97 4.95 0.92 21.94
N SER A 98 5.16 -0.27 22.47
CA SER A 98 4.71 -0.65 23.81
C SER A 98 5.35 0.24 24.88
N GLY A 99 4.62 0.45 25.97
CA GLY A 99 5.04 1.38 27.02
C GLY A 99 4.79 2.86 26.70
N SER A 100 4.61 3.25 25.43
CA SER A 100 4.27 4.64 25.05
C SER A 100 2.77 4.92 25.15
N ALA A 101 2.38 6.09 25.65
CA ALA A 101 0.99 6.56 25.63
C ALA A 101 0.49 6.97 24.23
N ALA A 102 1.36 6.92 23.22
CA ALA A 102 1.04 7.34 21.86
C ALA A 102 0.14 6.35 21.11
N SER A 103 -0.62 6.87 20.15
CA SER A 103 -1.28 6.09 19.11
C SER A 103 -0.26 5.57 18.09
N GLY A 104 -0.70 4.64 17.23
CA GLY A 104 0.05 4.27 16.03
C GLY A 104 0.34 5.50 15.16
N SER A 105 1.38 5.44 14.35
CA SER A 105 1.73 6.55 13.46
C SER A 105 0.73 6.68 12.29
N GLY A 106 0.66 7.89 11.74
CA GLY A 106 -0.20 8.29 10.64
C GLY A 106 -1.56 8.86 11.06
N PRO A 107 -2.30 9.50 10.14
CA PRO A 107 -3.52 10.25 10.45
C PRO A 107 -4.67 9.40 11.03
N GLY A 108 -4.67 8.10 10.73
CA GLY A 108 -5.62 7.12 11.26
C GLY A 108 -4.97 6.16 12.25
N GLY A 109 -3.96 6.58 12.99
CA GLY A 109 -3.28 5.76 13.99
C GLY A 109 -4.23 5.16 15.03
N GLY A 110 -4.14 3.86 15.25
CA GLY A 110 -4.92 3.18 16.29
C GLY A 110 -4.50 3.65 17.69
N SER A 111 -5.45 3.86 18.60
CA SER A 111 -5.12 4.30 19.97
C SER A 111 -4.62 3.16 20.85
N ARG A 112 -3.82 3.52 21.86
CA ARG A 112 -3.42 2.58 22.90
C ARG A 112 -4.64 2.04 23.66
N GLY A 113 -4.57 0.80 24.14
CA GLY A 113 -5.54 0.27 25.10
C GLY A 113 -5.49 1.01 26.45
N TYR A 114 -6.64 1.22 27.09
CA TYR A 114 -6.75 1.81 28.43
C TYR A 114 -7.35 0.79 29.43
N SER A 115 -6.76 0.69 30.63
CA SER A 115 -7.16 -0.17 31.76
C SER A 115 -7.21 -1.70 31.53
N GLY A 116 -7.05 -2.48 32.61
CA GLY A 116 -7.23 -3.93 32.63
C GLY A 116 -6.39 -4.71 31.60
N THR A 117 -7.05 -5.36 30.64
CA THR A 117 -6.43 -6.22 29.61
C THR A 117 -5.80 -5.46 28.44
N GLY A 118 -6.05 -4.14 28.31
CA GLY A 118 -5.24 -3.19 27.55
C GLY A 118 -4.88 -3.56 26.12
N HIS A 119 -5.87 -3.60 25.22
CA HIS A 119 -5.69 -3.97 23.82
C HIS A 119 -5.65 -2.73 22.90
N GLY A 120 -4.71 -2.67 21.96
CA GLY A 120 -4.59 -1.59 21.00
C GLY A 120 -5.71 -1.59 19.96
N GLY A 121 -6.20 -0.41 19.61
CA GLY A 121 -7.12 -0.21 18.48
C GLY A 121 -6.42 -0.35 17.14
N GLY A 122 -7.15 -0.74 16.10
CA GLY A 122 -6.59 -0.88 14.76
C GLY A 122 -6.37 0.46 14.06
N GLY A 123 -5.39 0.51 13.17
CA GLY A 123 -5.16 1.65 12.28
C GLY A 123 -6.27 1.75 11.22
N GLY A 124 -6.59 2.96 10.77
CA GLY A 124 -7.55 3.23 9.70
C GLY A 124 -6.86 3.88 8.50
N TYR A 125 -7.29 3.55 7.29
CA TYR A 125 -7.00 4.22 6.01
C TYR A 125 -7.89 3.55 4.97
N GLY A 126 -8.67 4.30 4.17
CA GLY A 126 -9.68 3.68 3.30
C GLY A 126 -10.96 3.31 4.05
N GLY A 127 -10.83 2.36 4.97
CA GLY A 127 -11.82 2.00 5.98
C GLY A 127 -11.33 2.36 7.39
N ARG A 128 -12.28 2.51 8.32
CA ARG A 128 -11.98 2.74 9.74
C ARG A 128 -11.32 1.51 10.36
N GLY A 129 -10.31 1.70 11.21
CA GLY A 129 -9.71 0.63 11.99
C GLY A 129 -10.73 0.00 12.94
N GLY A 130 -10.51 -1.22 13.41
CA GLY A 130 -11.37 -2.01 14.30
C GLY A 130 -11.24 -1.62 15.76
N ARG A 131 -12.29 -1.89 16.55
CA ARG A 131 -12.27 -1.62 18.00
C ARG A 131 -11.72 -2.81 18.77
N SER A 132 -10.83 -2.53 19.71
CA SER A 132 -10.35 -3.53 20.66
C SER A 132 -11.32 -3.70 21.84
N LEU A 133 -11.14 -4.78 22.61
CA LEU A 133 -11.94 -5.05 23.81
C LEU A 133 -11.92 -3.92 24.84
N SER A 134 -10.80 -3.22 25.01
CA SER A 134 -10.67 -2.11 25.95
C SER A 134 -11.31 -0.80 25.43
N THR A 135 -12.14 -0.88 24.40
CA THR A 135 -12.85 0.25 23.76
C THR A 135 -11.94 1.37 23.23
N ALA A 136 -10.65 1.07 23.03
CA ALA A 136 -9.66 2.01 22.52
C ALA A 136 -10.17 2.68 21.24
N SER A 137 -9.86 3.97 21.09
CA SER A 137 -10.30 4.70 19.90
C SER A 137 -9.70 4.07 18.64
N ARG A 138 -10.57 3.92 17.64
CA ARG A 138 -10.32 3.27 16.36
C ARG A 138 -9.66 4.28 15.43
N GLY A 139 -8.68 3.84 14.64
CA GLY A 139 -8.09 4.67 13.60
C GLY A 139 -9.14 5.23 12.63
N ALA A 140 -9.15 6.54 12.42
CA ALA A 140 -10.09 7.20 11.52
C ALA A 140 -9.79 6.92 10.03
N ILE A 141 -10.80 7.10 9.18
CA ILE A 141 -10.62 7.11 7.73
C ILE A 141 -9.93 8.41 7.31
N TYR A 142 -9.02 8.34 6.35
CA TYR A 142 -8.44 9.52 5.69
C TYR A 142 -8.05 9.23 4.23
N GLY A 143 -7.55 10.25 3.55
CA GLY A 143 -7.17 10.20 2.13
C GLY A 143 -8.37 10.16 1.19
N SER A 144 -8.11 10.35 -0.11
CA SER A 144 -9.17 10.30 -1.13
C SER A 144 -9.31 8.90 -1.73
N SER A 145 -10.55 8.46 -1.95
CA SER A 145 -10.85 7.18 -2.60
C SER A 145 -10.42 7.15 -4.07
N ASN A 146 -10.45 8.28 -4.77
CA ASN A 146 -10.14 8.39 -6.18
C ASN A 146 -8.70 8.86 -6.48
N ALA A 147 -7.95 9.29 -5.46
CA ALA A 147 -6.55 9.69 -5.55
C ALA A 147 -5.82 9.33 -4.23
N PRO A 148 -5.63 8.03 -3.94
CA PRO A 148 -4.98 7.60 -2.72
C PRO A 148 -3.47 7.87 -2.81
N VAL A 149 -3.04 8.97 -2.21
CA VAL A 149 -1.65 9.44 -2.22
C VAL A 149 -0.98 9.34 -0.86
N LEU A 150 -1.51 8.51 0.05
CA LEU A 150 -0.96 8.33 1.39
C LEU A 150 -0.81 6.83 1.71
N PRO A 151 0.22 6.47 2.50
CA PRO A 151 0.34 5.11 3.04
C PRO A 151 -0.63 4.89 4.20
N GLY A 152 -0.83 3.63 4.58
CA GLY A 152 -1.70 3.21 5.68
C GLY A 152 -1.11 3.47 7.07
N SER A 153 -1.99 3.63 8.05
CA SER A 153 -1.65 3.90 9.45
C SER A 153 -1.30 2.64 10.25
N GLY A 154 -0.44 2.81 11.25
CA GLY A 154 -0.13 1.76 12.22
C GLY A 154 -1.23 1.57 13.27
N GLY A 155 -1.28 0.38 13.86
CA GLY A 155 -2.15 0.08 14.99
C GLY A 155 -1.61 0.62 16.32
N GLY A 156 -2.47 0.68 17.33
CA GLY A 156 -2.11 1.12 18.68
C GLY A 156 -1.37 0.05 19.49
N ALA A 157 -0.68 0.44 20.56
CA ALA A 157 -0.04 -0.52 21.47
C ALA A 157 -1.04 -1.09 22.48
N GLY A 158 -0.74 -2.30 22.95
CA GLY A 158 -1.33 -2.82 24.19
C GLY A 158 -0.71 -2.15 25.44
N LEU A 159 -1.29 -2.39 26.61
CA LEU A 159 -0.85 -1.74 27.86
C LEU A 159 0.51 -2.23 28.36
N ALA A 160 0.77 -3.53 28.35
CA ALA A 160 2.01 -4.10 28.89
C ALA A 160 3.16 -4.08 27.87
N ALA A 161 4.39 -4.21 28.36
CA ALA A 161 5.59 -4.26 27.51
C ALA A 161 5.54 -5.42 26.50
N GLY A 162 6.16 -5.21 25.33
CA GLY A 162 6.22 -6.22 24.26
C GLY A 162 4.91 -6.39 23.47
N ARG A 163 4.01 -5.40 23.52
CA ARG A 163 2.69 -5.41 22.87
C ARG A 163 2.56 -4.26 21.86
N ASP A 164 3.55 -4.13 20.99
CA ASP A 164 3.59 -3.09 19.96
C ASP A 164 2.41 -3.24 18.99
N GLY A 165 1.94 -2.12 18.44
CA GLY A 165 1.03 -2.13 17.30
C GLY A 165 1.77 -2.54 16.02
N THR A 166 1.05 -3.08 15.05
CA THR A 166 1.65 -3.46 13.75
C THR A 166 1.57 -2.33 12.72
N ARG A 167 2.32 -2.49 11.63
CA ARG A 167 2.54 -1.44 10.62
C ARG A 167 1.43 -1.40 9.57
N GLY A 168 1.14 -0.20 9.06
CA GLY A 168 0.24 -0.03 7.91
C GLY A 168 0.92 -0.39 6.58
N GLY A 169 0.11 -0.61 5.54
CA GLY A 169 0.61 -0.85 4.17
C GLY A 169 1.21 0.40 3.51
N GLY A 170 2.15 0.21 2.60
CA GLY A 170 2.81 1.31 1.87
C GLY A 170 1.96 1.93 0.76
N LEU A 171 2.62 2.73 -0.09
CA LEU A 171 2.00 3.36 -1.27
C LEU A 171 2.67 2.89 -2.56
N ILE A 172 1.84 2.40 -3.49
CA ILE A 172 2.21 2.15 -4.89
C ILE A 172 1.54 3.24 -5.74
N TRP A 173 2.34 4.04 -6.45
CA TRP A 173 1.86 5.09 -7.34
C TRP A 173 2.48 4.93 -8.73
N ILE A 174 1.65 4.64 -9.72
CA ILE A 174 2.09 4.39 -11.10
C ILE A 174 1.33 5.31 -12.06
N ASN A 175 2.09 6.08 -12.83
CA ASN A 175 1.61 6.86 -13.97
C ASN A 175 2.19 6.27 -15.25
N ALA A 176 1.41 5.46 -15.94
CA ALA A 176 1.71 5.01 -17.30
C ALA A 176 1.03 5.95 -18.31
N THR A 177 1.74 6.40 -19.33
CA THR A 177 1.14 7.24 -20.39
C THR A 177 0.36 6.40 -21.42
N ASP A 178 0.60 5.08 -21.49
CA ASP A 178 -0.13 4.18 -22.35
C ASP A 178 -0.68 2.96 -21.58
N THR A 179 0.10 1.89 -21.41
CA THR A 179 -0.42 0.59 -20.97
C THR A 179 0.13 0.11 -19.63
N ILE A 180 -0.73 -0.37 -18.75
CA ILE A 180 -0.36 -1.24 -17.63
C ILE A 180 -0.93 -2.63 -17.91
N THR A 181 -0.05 -3.63 -17.97
CA THR A 181 -0.39 -5.06 -18.05
C THR A 181 -0.02 -5.74 -16.74
N LEU A 182 -1.01 -6.17 -15.97
CA LEU A 182 -0.85 -6.78 -14.65
C LEU A 182 -1.29 -8.26 -14.67
N ASN A 183 -0.32 -9.17 -14.70
CA ASN A 183 -0.52 -10.61 -14.50
C ASN A 183 0.07 -11.10 -13.17
N GLY A 184 0.89 -10.29 -12.50
CA GLY A 184 1.39 -10.52 -11.14
C GLY A 184 0.63 -9.70 -10.09
N SER A 185 1.35 -9.23 -9.07
CA SER A 185 0.72 -8.64 -7.87
C SER A 185 1.22 -7.25 -7.51
N LEU A 186 0.28 -6.38 -7.11
CA LEU A 186 0.53 -5.11 -6.43
C LEU A 186 -0.04 -5.22 -5.00
N LEU A 187 0.83 -5.23 -3.99
CA LEU A 187 0.48 -5.54 -2.61
C LEU A 187 0.83 -4.37 -1.68
N ALA A 188 -0.15 -3.92 -0.90
CA ALA A 188 -0.04 -2.82 0.06
C ALA A 188 -0.87 -3.14 1.32
N ASP A 189 -0.78 -4.36 1.82
CA ASP A 189 -1.50 -4.83 3.00
C ASP A 189 -0.91 -4.26 4.30
N GLY A 190 -1.78 -4.05 5.28
CA GLY A 190 -1.37 -3.82 6.67
C GLY A 190 -0.94 -5.11 7.35
N GLU A 191 -0.01 -5.01 8.30
CA GLU A 191 0.48 -6.18 9.04
C GLU A 191 -0.58 -6.72 10.00
N THR A 192 -0.76 -8.04 9.99
CA THR A 192 -1.62 -8.77 10.93
C THR A 192 -0.89 -9.00 12.25
N ILE A 193 -1.64 -9.06 13.35
CA ILE A 193 -1.08 -9.44 14.65
C ILE A 193 -0.90 -10.95 14.70
N VAL A 194 0.34 -11.40 14.90
CA VAL A 194 0.65 -12.83 15.06
C VAL A 194 0.63 -13.22 16.54
N ASN A 195 1.19 -12.38 17.42
CA ASN A 195 1.21 -12.59 18.87
C ASN A 195 1.21 -11.23 19.58
N GLY A 196 0.30 -11.00 20.52
CA GLY A 196 0.31 -9.78 21.35
C GLY A 196 -1.06 -9.11 21.48
N TYR A 197 -1.03 -7.90 22.02
CA TYR A 197 -2.23 -7.14 22.36
C TYR A 197 -2.21 -5.73 21.73
N GLY A 198 -1.31 -5.48 20.77
CA GLY A 198 -1.37 -4.28 19.94
C GLY A 198 -2.61 -4.28 19.04
N GLY A 199 -2.79 -3.26 18.23
CA GLY A 199 -3.77 -3.21 17.15
C GLY A 199 -3.10 -3.45 15.80
N ALA A 200 -3.88 -3.90 14.83
CA ALA A 200 -3.38 -4.20 13.50
C ALA A 200 -3.28 -2.93 12.63
N GLY A 201 -2.33 -2.89 11.71
CA GLY A 201 -2.16 -1.79 10.76
C GLY A 201 -3.20 -1.83 9.63
N SER A 202 -3.55 -0.67 9.11
CA SER A 202 -4.48 -0.56 7.97
C SER A 202 -3.81 -0.96 6.65
N GLY A 203 -4.61 -1.28 5.64
CA GLY A 203 -4.15 -1.33 4.27
C GLY A 203 -3.58 0.02 3.82
N GLY A 204 -2.78 0.00 2.77
CA GLY A 204 -2.13 1.14 2.13
C GLY A 204 -2.85 1.62 0.88
N GLY A 205 -2.11 2.31 0.01
CA GLY A 205 -2.62 2.93 -1.22
C GLY A 205 -2.07 2.28 -2.47
N ILE A 206 -2.93 2.04 -3.47
CA ILE A 206 -2.53 1.70 -4.83
C ILE A 206 -3.21 2.70 -5.77
N TYR A 207 -2.40 3.54 -6.42
CA TYR A 207 -2.88 4.56 -7.34
C TYR A 207 -2.31 4.35 -8.74
N LEU A 208 -3.16 3.93 -9.67
CA LEU A 208 -2.80 3.69 -11.06
C LEU A 208 -3.48 4.72 -11.97
N ARG A 209 -2.73 5.25 -12.92
CA ARG A 209 -3.24 6.01 -14.05
C ARG A 209 -2.60 5.50 -15.33
N CYS A 210 -3.40 5.10 -16.31
CA CYS A 210 -2.96 4.60 -17.62
C CYS A 210 -4.03 4.90 -18.68
N LEU A 211 -3.73 4.75 -19.97
CA LEU A 211 -4.78 4.74 -21.00
C LEU A 211 -5.43 3.37 -21.09
N THR A 212 -4.59 2.32 -21.13
CA THR A 212 -5.00 0.91 -21.22
C THR A 212 -4.65 0.19 -19.92
N PHE A 213 -5.67 -0.39 -19.26
CA PHE A 213 -5.47 -1.27 -18.11
C PHE A 213 -5.83 -2.71 -18.49
N ALA A 214 -4.84 -3.58 -18.58
CA ALA A 214 -4.96 -4.96 -19.05
C ALA A 214 -4.33 -5.96 -18.06
N GLY A 215 -4.68 -7.24 -18.19
CA GLY A 215 -4.12 -8.31 -17.38
C GLY A 215 -5.07 -9.50 -17.26
N GLY A 216 -4.52 -10.69 -17.08
CA GLY A 216 -5.27 -11.93 -16.91
C GLY A 216 -5.78 -12.14 -15.48
N SER A 217 -6.43 -13.28 -15.24
CA SER A 217 -7.04 -13.66 -13.96
C SER A 217 -6.07 -13.73 -12.78
N ASN A 218 -4.76 -13.89 -13.04
CA ASN A 218 -3.73 -13.93 -12.01
C ASN A 218 -3.34 -12.53 -11.51
N GLY A 219 -3.72 -11.47 -12.23
CA GLY A 219 -3.49 -10.11 -11.81
C GLY A 219 -4.18 -9.80 -10.48
N LEU A 220 -3.43 -9.25 -9.51
CA LEU A 220 -3.94 -8.94 -8.18
C LEU A 220 -3.52 -7.53 -7.74
N LEU A 221 -4.49 -6.74 -7.29
CA LEU A 221 -4.26 -5.52 -6.51
C LEU A 221 -4.84 -5.72 -5.12
N ARG A 222 -4.01 -5.59 -4.09
CA ARG A 222 -4.40 -5.90 -2.73
C ARG A 222 -3.91 -4.85 -1.74
N ALA A 223 -4.83 -4.28 -0.97
CA ALA A 223 -4.55 -3.32 0.10
C ALA A 223 -5.47 -3.62 1.29
N LYS A 224 -5.31 -4.78 1.90
CA LYS A 224 -6.13 -5.25 3.02
C LYS A 224 -5.66 -4.67 4.34
N GLY A 225 -6.58 -4.50 5.29
CA GLY A 225 -6.22 -4.29 6.68
C GLY A 225 -5.71 -5.58 7.32
N GLY A 226 -4.75 -5.46 8.24
CA GLY A 226 -4.27 -6.62 9.01
C GLY A 226 -5.29 -7.08 10.04
N SER A 227 -5.37 -8.38 10.33
CA SER A 227 -6.31 -8.90 11.33
C SER A 227 -5.81 -8.73 12.77
N GLY A 228 -6.74 -8.51 13.71
CA GLY A 228 -6.49 -8.69 15.14
C GLY A 228 -6.60 -10.17 15.53
N GLY A 229 -5.81 -10.62 16.51
CA GLY A 229 -5.79 -11.99 17.02
C GLY A 229 -6.94 -12.33 17.99
N GLY A 230 -8.15 -11.83 17.71
CA GLY A 230 -9.30 -11.86 18.61
C GLY A 230 -9.53 -10.48 19.21
N ASN A 231 -9.10 -10.26 20.46
CA ASN A 231 -9.47 -9.11 21.29
C ASN A 231 -8.92 -7.74 20.86
N GLN A 232 -8.05 -7.72 19.87
CA GLN A 232 -7.39 -6.55 19.32
C GLN A 232 -8.22 -5.91 18.20
N GLY A 233 -8.00 -4.62 17.94
CA GLY A 233 -8.59 -3.97 16.77
C GLY A 233 -7.88 -4.39 15.49
N GLY A 234 -8.62 -4.93 14.52
CA GLY A 234 -8.15 -5.17 13.15
C GLY A 234 -7.94 -3.87 12.37
N GLY A 235 -7.13 -3.86 11.33
CA GLY A 235 -6.88 -2.69 10.49
C GLY A 235 -8.00 -2.43 9.50
N GLY A 236 -8.25 -1.16 9.17
CA GLY A 236 -9.14 -0.78 8.07
C GLY A 236 -8.58 -1.23 6.72
N GLY A 237 -9.45 -1.63 5.80
CA GLY A 237 -9.06 -1.93 4.42
C GLY A 237 -8.61 -0.66 3.69
N GLY A 238 -7.56 -0.73 2.87
CA GLY A 238 -6.91 0.39 2.20
C GLY A 238 -7.66 0.97 1.00
N ARG A 239 -6.93 1.64 0.11
CA ARG A 239 -7.51 2.31 -1.07
C ARG A 239 -6.84 1.87 -2.36
N ILE A 240 -7.63 1.47 -3.34
CA ILE A 240 -7.20 1.20 -4.71
C ILE A 240 -7.94 2.16 -5.64
N ALA A 241 -7.22 2.92 -6.46
CA ALA A 241 -7.79 3.73 -7.52
C ALA A 241 -7.10 3.44 -8.84
N VAL A 242 -7.89 3.15 -9.87
CA VAL A 242 -7.42 2.92 -11.24
C VAL A 242 -8.12 3.89 -12.17
N TRP A 243 -7.36 4.75 -12.82
CA TRP A 243 -7.82 5.63 -13.89
C TRP A 243 -7.36 5.11 -15.24
N ARG A 244 -8.33 4.89 -16.13
CA ARG A 244 -8.14 4.35 -17.49
C ARG A 244 -9.10 4.99 -18.49
N ARG A 245 -8.89 4.82 -19.80
CA ARG A 245 -9.96 5.09 -20.77
C ARG A 245 -11.04 4.00 -20.66
N ALA A 246 -12.30 4.39 -20.83
CA ALA A 246 -13.43 3.47 -20.67
C ALA A 246 -13.41 2.30 -21.67
N ASP A 247 -13.01 2.57 -22.91
CA ASP A 247 -12.88 1.62 -24.03
C ASP A 247 -11.57 0.81 -24.01
N ARG A 248 -10.73 0.98 -22.98
CA ARG A 248 -9.43 0.31 -22.86
C ARG A 248 -9.23 -0.36 -21.49
N HIS A 249 -10.29 -0.94 -20.95
CA HIS A 249 -10.26 -1.71 -19.72
C HIS A 249 -10.41 -3.21 -20.02
N PHE A 250 -9.28 -3.94 -20.00
CA PHE A 250 -9.17 -5.36 -20.35
C PHE A 250 -8.59 -6.20 -19.20
N PHE A 251 -8.72 -5.73 -17.97
CA PHE A 251 -8.22 -6.44 -16.80
C PHE A 251 -9.24 -7.47 -16.30
N GLN A 252 -8.79 -8.71 -16.15
CA GLN A 252 -9.61 -9.86 -15.72
C GLN A 252 -9.25 -10.34 -14.30
N GLY A 253 -8.29 -9.69 -13.66
CA GLY A 253 -7.83 -10.04 -12.31
C GLY A 253 -8.74 -9.50 -11.20
N SER A 254 -8.21 -9.43 -9.98
CA SER A 254 -8.98 -9.06 -8.79
C SER A 254 -8.44 -7.85 -8.04
N TYR A 255 -9.35 -7.15 -7.37
CA TYR A 255 -9.08 -6.06 -6.45
C TYR A 255 -9.55 -6.48 -5.06
N SER A 256 -8.74 -6.25 -4.03
CA SER A 256 -9.14 -6.61 -2.66
C SER A 256 -8.66 -5.59 -1.63
N VAL A 257 -9.63 -5.00 -0.94
CA VAL A 257 -9.46 -3.99 0.11
C VAL A 257 -10.18 -4.41 1.39
N THR A 258 -10.18 -5.71 1.69
CA THR A 258 -10.91 -6.24 2.86
C THR A 258 -10.37 -5.65 4.15
N ASN A 259 -11.25 -5.54 5.12
CA ASN A 259 -10.93 -5.19 6.50
C ASN A 259 -10.20 -6.33 7.22
N GLY A 260 -9.50 -5.98 8.30
CA GLY A 260 -9.04 -6.93 9.29
C GLY A 260 -10.12 -7.29 10.30
N THR A 261 -10.15 -8.55 10.72
CA THR A 261 -11.09 -9.06 11.74
C THR A 261 -10.80 -8.47 13.12
N SER A 262 -11.84 -8.21 13.91
CA SER A 262 -11.76 -7.73 15.29
C SER A 262 -12.77 -8.46 16.20
N TYR A 263 -12.60 -8.44 17.52
CA TYR A 263 -13.54 -9.10 18.44
C TYR A 263 -14.91 -8.42 18.55
N THR A 264 -14.94 -7.09 18.70
CA THR A 264 -16.19 -6.36 19.03
C THR A 264 -16.84 -5.71 17.81
N THR A 265 -16.09 -4.84 17.14
CA THR A 265 -16.54 -4.14 15.94
C THR A 265 -15.45 -4.27 14.91
N ASP A 266 -15.74 -5.04 13.88
CA ASP A 266 -14.85 -5.22 12.75
C ASP A 266 -14.45 -3.87 12.16
N ALA A 267 -13.21 -3.83 11.67
CA ALA A 267 -12.75 -2.74 10.85
C ALA A 267 -13.64 -2.60 9.60
N GLU A 268 -13.64 -1.44 8.97
CA GLU A 268 -14.42 -1.23 7.75
C GLU A 268 -13.59 -1.60 6.52
N VAL A 269 -14.29 -2.11 5.51
CA VAL A 269 -13.70 -2.40 4.20
C VAL A 269 -13.24 -1.09 3.56
N GLY A 270 -12.16 -1.16 2.80
CA GLY A 270 -11.62 -0.03 2.05
C GLY A 270 -12.39 0.31 0.79
N THR A 271 -11.75 1.06 -0.12
CA THR A 271 -12.39 1.52 -1.35
C THR A 271 -11.64 1.05 -2.59
N VAL A 272 -12.38 0.56 -3.58
CA VAL A 272 -11.91 0.40 -4.98
C VAL A 272 -12.62 1.44 -5.84
N PHE A 273 -11.84 2.27 -6.53
CA PHE A 273 -12.35 3.29 -7.45
C PHE A 273 -11.83 3.04 -8.87
N LEU A 274 -12.75 2.92 -9.84
CA LEU A 274 -12.43 2.71 -11.25
C LEU A 274 -12.86 3.92 -12.07
N GLY A 275 -11.95 4.89 -12.22
CA GLY A 275 -12.17 6.18 -12.86
C GLY A 275 -11.95 6.18 -14.37
N VAL A 276 -12.74 6.95 -15.10
CA VAL A 276 -12.54 7.18 -16.54
C VAL A 276 -11.70 8.43 -16.73
N ILE A 277 -10.58 8.32 -17.45
CA ILE A 277 -9.87 9.49 -17.96
C ILE A 277 -10.70 10.08 -19.11
N PRO A 278 -11.13 11.34 -19.03
CA PRO A 278 -11.88 11.96 -20.11
C PRO A 278 -11.07 11.95 -21.41
N PRO A 279 -11.71 11.78 -22.59
CA PRO A 279 -11.04 11.95 -23.86
C PRO A 279 -10.36 13.31 -23.97
N PRO A 280 -9.24 13.43 -24.70
CA PRO A 280 -8.67 14.72 -25.07
C PRO A 280 -9.75 15.64 -25.65
N GLY A 281 -9.78 16.91 -25.23
CA GLY A 281 -10.79 17.88 -25.65
C GLY A 281 -12.08 17.88 -24.81
N THR A 282 -12.16 17.11 -23.72
CA THR A 282 -13.29 17.23 -22.77
C THR A 282 -13.28 18.60 -22.09
N ILE A 283 -14.36 19.37 -22.25
CA ILE A 283 -14.57 20.62 -21.51
C ILE A 283 -15.14 20.27 -20.13
N VAL A 284 -14.41 20.62 -19.08
CA VAL A 284 -14.91 20.57 -17.71
C VAL A 284 -15.38 21.98 -17.34
N SER A 285 -16.69 22.16 -17.19
CA SER A 285 -17.28 23.39 -16.68
C SER A 285 -17.54 23.24 -15.18
N PHE A 286 -16.98 24.16 -14.40
CA PHE A 286 -17.37 24.35 -13.01
C PHE A 286 -18.50 25.38 -12.97
N ARG A 287 -19.57 25.09 -12.22
CA ARG A 287 -20.60 26.07 -11.87
C ARG A 287 -20.24 26.72 -10.55
#